data_AF-A0A4V1ZSV4-F1
#
_entry.id   AF-A0A4V1ZSV4-F1
#
_cell.length_a   1.000
_cell.length_b   1.000
_cell.length_c   1.000
_cell.angle_alpha   90.00
_cell.angle_beta   90.00
_cell.angle_gamma   90.00
#
_symmetry.space_group_name_H-M   'P 1'
#
loop_
_entity.id
_entity.type
_entity.pdbx_description
1 polymer ?
#
loop_
_entity_poly.entity_id
_entity_poly.type
_entity_poly.pdbx_seq_one_letter_code
_entity_poly.pdbx_strand_id
1 'polypeptide(L)'
;YDIQDPWNVQRIAPTAAQTLGSTGRRFVFPSATGQQTRRLYLADATVWLTPPAARRVNFRAINPAAPNFVIITHPQLMRAAGAVPNAARAYAGYRASVAGGRYDTLMVTAPLLYDQFHYGERSVMALRHFALWLVNASPATQTKYLLLLGKALAPGTQPGQSYILTGGGIVANYTSRILGEQGLDLVPCSTASTSDNFLSSDWPNNNFVAKMATGRVPATTPQEVLNYLTKLQQHEARLFSYSALDPQLWRKNVVHLAGGATDDEFKEFGGYLDGYARRVPRPLLGGTVKTFRKNTTSQFIVPLNIATELNNGLSVITYFGHGAPNYFNLDIGNINDPATGYSNVGRYPIMMYNGCVAGDFGFNTDIFGVNWMLAPQKGSLGMMAQACEAYSYLLDPAQDKMYELLFNNPTWFGQRHRLPKPSRVVEQQLV
;
A
#
# COMPACT_ATOMS: atom_id res chain seq x y z
N TYR A 1 -11.63 31.00 17.95
CA TYR A 1 -11.56 31.00 16.48
C TYR A 1 -12.79 30.28 15.95
N ASP A 2 -13.35 30.73 14.83
CA ASP A 2 -14.31 29.97 14.04
C ASP A 2 -13.50 29.17 13.00
N ILE A 3 -13.62 27.85 13.06
CA ILE A 3 -12.88 26.88 12.23
C ILE A 3 -13.81 26.08 11.33
N GLN A 4 -15.07 26.52 11.17
CA GLN A 4 -16.07 25.81 10.35
C GLN A 4 -15.71 25.82 8.87
N ASP A 5 -15.09 26.90 8.41
CA ASP A 5 -14.41 26.94 7.13
C ASP A 5 -12.92 26.67 7.35
N PRO A 6 -12.42 25.46 7.05
CA PRO A 6 -11.01 25.13 7.23
C PRO A 6 -10.09 25.95 6.31
N TRP A 7 -10.64 26.57 5.25
CA TRP A 7 -9.91 27.43 4.32
C TRP A 7 -9.94 28.91 4.74
N ASN A 8 -10.80 29.28 5.69
CA ASN A 8 -10.97 30.64 6.20
C ASN A 8 -11.15 30.65 7.72
N VAL A 9 -10.11 30.26 8.44
CA VAL A 9 -10.13 30.27 9.91
C VAL A 9 -10.20 31.71 10.43
N GLN A 10 -11.30 32.07 11.08
CA GLN A 10 -11.53 33.42 11.58
C GLN A 10 -11.26 33.54 13.08
N ARG A 11 -10.55 34.59 13.50
CA ARG A 11 -10.44 34.91 14.92
C ARG A 11 -11.72 35.58 15.41
N ILE A 12 -12.45 34.92 16.30
CA ILE A 12 -13.59 35.52 17.00
C ILE A 12 -13.08 36.21 18.26
N ALA A 13 -13.01 37.53 18.24
CA ALA A 13 -12.67 38.33 19.40
C ALA A 13 -13.89 38.42 20.35
N PRO A 14 -13.71 38.29 21.67
CA PRO A 14 -14.79 38.50 22.61
C PRO A 14 -15.14 39.99 22.73
N THR A 15 -16.41 40.28 22.98
CA THR A 15 -16.87 41.58 23.49
C THR A 15 -17.20 41.47 24.99
N ALA A 16 -17.21 42.59 25.72
CA ALA A 16 -17.65 42.59 27.11
C ALA A 16 -19.12 42.15 27.20
N ALA A 17 -19.41 41.19 28.09
CA ALA A 17 -20.78 40.80 28.39
C ALA A 17 -21.25 41.59 29.63
N GLN A 18 -21.71 42.83 29.41
CA GLN A 18 -22.04 43.78 30.49
C GLN A 18 -23.06 43.24 31.51
N THR A 19 -23.91 42.29 31.12
CA THR A 19 -24.92 41.65 31.98
C THR A 19 -24.40 40.49 32.83
N LEU A 20 -23.15 40.04 32.61
CA LEU A 20 -22.55 38.87 33.29
C LEU A 20 -21.38 39.27 34.22
N GLY A 21 -21.24 40.56 34.55
CA GLY A 21 -20.16 41.09 35.40
C GLY A 21 -18.87 41.47 34.64
N SER A 22 -17.88 42.01 35.37
CA SER A 22 -16.64 42.60 34.81
C SER A 22 -15.74 41.59 34.07
N THR A 23 -15.82 40.32 34.44
CA THR A 23 -15.10 39.21 33.78
C THR A 23 -15.92 38.55 32.67
N GLY A 24 -17.20 38.91 32.50
CA GLY A 24 -18.08 38.38 31.48
C GLY A 24 -17.57 38.67 30.06
N ARG A 25 -17.53 37.65 29.22
CA ARG A 25 -17.16 37.76 27.79
C ARG A 25 -18.24 37.13 26.93
N ARG A 26 -18.59 37.80 25.83
CA ARG A 26 -19.53 37.31 24.82
C ARG A 26 -18.77 37.05 23.53
N PHE A 27 -19.01 35.89 22.93
CA PHE A 27 -18.51 35.54 21.61
C PHE A 27 -19.70 35.50 20.66
N VAL A 28 -19.61 36.21 19.54
CA VAL A 28 -20.64 36.23 18.49
C VAL A 28 -20.05 35.61 17.25
N PHE A 29 -20.73 34.61 16.71
CA PHE A 29 -20.33 33.91 15.49
C PHE A 29 -21.27 34.36 14.36
N PRO A 30 -20.82 35.20 13.42
CA PRO A 30 -21.71 35.87 12.45
C PRO A 30 -22.52 34.92 11.57
N SER A 31 -22.00 33.72 11.30
CA SER A 31 -22.65 32.69 10.50
C SER A 31 -23.62 31.79 11.29
N ALA A 32 -23.76 32.00 12.61
CA ALA A 32 -24.55 31.10 13.46
C ALA A 32 -26.05 31.32 13.30
N THR A 33 -26.77 30.25 12.95
CA THR A 33 -28.25 30.23 12.90
C THR A 33 -28.80 29.29 13.96
N GLY A 34 -30.04 29.54 14.42
CA GLY A 34 -30.70 28.71 15.45
C GLY A 34 -30.97 27.26 15.01
N GLN A 35 -30.81 26.95 13.72
CA GLN A 35 -30.94 25.59 13.18
C GLN A 35 -29.61 24.80 13.20
N GLN A 36 -28.48 25.46 13.51
CA GLN A 36 -27.16 24.84 13.50
C GLN A 36 -26.61 24.69 14.92
N THR A 37 -26.54 23.45 15.42
CA THR A 37 -25.87 23.15 16.69
C THR A 37 -24.36 23.27 16.52
N ARG A 38 -23.70 24.10 17.35
CA ARG A 38 -22.24 24.29 17.32
C ARG A 38 -21.57 23.72 18.58
N ARG A 39 -20.46 23.01 18.42
CA ARG A 39 -19.57 22.66 19.55
C ARG A 39 -18.62 23.83 19.81
N LEU A 40 -18.72 24.42 20.99
CA LEU A 40 -17.81 25.47 21.45
C LEU A 40 -16.74 24.83 22.33
N TYR A 41 -15.48 25.08 21.98
CA TYR A 41 -14.35 24.71 22.81
C TYR A 41 -13.83 25.98 23.50
N LEU A 42 -13.83 25.97 24.83
CA LEU A 42 -13.23 27.00 25.67
C LEU A 42 -11.96 26.40 26.28
N ALA A 43 -10.83 27.08 26.07
CA ALA A 43 -9.57 26.74 26.72
C ALA A 43 -9.11 27.95 27.52
N ASP A 44 -8.63 27.70 28.74
CA ASP A 44 -8.02 28.73 29.56
C ASP A 44 -6.58 28.95 29.07
N ALA A 45 -6.28 30.14 28.55
CA ALA A 45 -4.95 30.48 28.05
C ALA A 45 -3.87 30.53 29.14
N THR A 46 -4.27 30.53 30.42
CA THR A 46 -3.37 30.48 31.57
C THR A 46 -3.11 29.05 32.05
N VAL A 47 -3.93 28.08 31.64
CA VAL A 47 -3.77 26.65 31.93
C VAL A 47 -3.15 25.96 30.72
N TRP A 48 -1.83 25.84 30.75
CA TRP A 48 -1.10 25.11 29.72
C TRP A 48 -1.47 23.62 29.73
N LEU A 49 -1.64 23.04 28.54
CA LEU A 49 -1.69 21.59 28.39
C LEU A 49 -0.30 21.04 28.69
N THR A 50 -0.08 20.59 29.92
CA THR A 50 1.19 19.97 30.31
C THR A 50 1.21 18.52 29.82
N PRO A 51 2.14 18.14 28.94
CA PRO A 51 2.26 16.74 28.52
C PRO A 51 2.64 15.85 29.71
N PRO A 52 2.33 14.54 29.65
CA PRO A 52 2.81 13.58 30.64
C PRO A 52 4.33 13.65 30.82
N ALA A 53 4.80 13.30 32.02
CA ALA A 53 6.24 13.28 32.29
C ALA A 53 6.98 12.39 31.29
N ALA A 54 8.12 12.87 30.79
CA ALA A 54 8.96 12.10 29.89
C ALA A 54 9.45 10.81 30.58
N ARG A 55 9.46 9.71 29.83
CA ARG A 55 10.03 8.43 30.27
C ARG A 55 11.35 8.18 29.57
N ARG A 56 12.28 7.51 30.26
CA ARG A 56 13.52 7.05 29.63
C ARG A 56 13.20 5.92 28.64
N VAL A 57 13.69 6.06 27.42
CA VAL A 57 13.67 5.03 26.37
C VAL A 57 15.11 4.77 25.94
N ASN A 58 15.47 3.50 25.74
CA ASN A 58 16.81 3.13 25.29
C ASN A 58 16.76 2.71 23.83
N PHE A 59 17.65 3.29 23.02
CA PHE A 59 17.76 2.98 21.60
C PHE A 59 19.05 2.22 21.32
N ARG A 60 18.98 1.28 20.37
CA ARG A 60 20.19 0.70 19.77
C ARG A 60 20.87 1.78 18.92
N ALA A 61 22.20 1.87 18.99
CA ALA A 61 22.93 2.61 17.97
C ALA A 61 22.71 1.98 16.58
N ILE A 62 22.40 2.80 15.59
CA ILE A 62 22.20 2.39 14.20
C ILE A 62 23.16 3.20 13.34
N ASN A 63 23.94 2.52 12.50
CA ASN A 63 24.66 3.17 11.40
C ASN A 63 23.70 3.27 10.20
N PRO A 64 23.19 4.46 9.84
CA PRO A 64 22.20 4.61 8.78
C PRO A 64 22.73 4.32 7.36
N ALA A 65 24.05 4.42 7.16
CA ALA A 65 24.67 4.17 5.87
C ALA A 65 24.73 2.67 5.51
N ALA A 66 24.84 1.79 6.53
CA ALA A 66 25.09 0.37 6.34
C ALA A 66 23.93 -0.42 5.66
N PRO A 67 22.70 -0.45 6.21
CA PRO A 67 21.68 -1.38 5.76
C PRO A 67 21.17 -1.04 4.35
N ASN A 68 21.03 -2.06 3.50
CA ASN A 68 20.42 -1.91 2.17
C ASN A 68 18.99 -2.47 2.10
N PHE A 69 18.53 -3.19 3.12
CA PHE A 69 17.16 -3.69 3.22
C PHE A 69 16.57 -3.41 4.60
N VAL A 70 15.64 -2.46 4.66
CA VAL A 70 15.05 -1.97 5.91
C VAL A 70 13.65 -2.54 6.04
N ILE A 71 13.33 -3.07 7.21
CA ILE A 71 12.02 -3.61 7.55
C ILE A 71 11.45 -2.81 8.71
N ILE A 72 10.32 -2.15 8.50
CA ILE A 72 9.52 -1.54 9.57
C ILE A 72 8.36 -2.49 9.85
N THR A 73 8.26 -2.96 11.09
CA THR A 73 7.23 -3.92 11.50
C THR A 73 6.59 -3.55 12.84
N HIS A 74 5.81 -4.47 13.42
CA HIS A 74 5.13 -4.28 14.69
C HIS A 74 5.43 -5.46 15.65
N PRO A 75 5.57 -5.25 16.98
CA PRO A 75 5.74 -6.33 17.95
C PRO A 75 4.69 -7.46 17.83
N GLN A 76 3.46 -7.13 17.40
CA GLN A 76 2.41 -8.13 17.13
C GLN A 76 2.85 -9.19 16.10
N LEU A 77 3.59 -8.80 15.06
CA LEU A 77 4.06 -9.68 13.98
C LEU A 77 5.40 -10.36 14.29
N MET A 78 6.03 -9.97 15.41
CA MET A 78 7.26 -10.56 15.93
C MET A 78 6.99 -11.76 16.84
N ARG A 79 5.74 -12.20 16.95
CA ARG A 79 5.32 -13.37 17.73
C ARG A 79 5.50 -14.67 16.95
N ALA A 80 5.28 -15.78 17.63
CA ALA A 80 5.36 -17.11 17.03
C ALA A 80 4.19 -17.39 16.07
N ALA A 81 4.46 -18.21 15.06
CA ALA A 81 3.46 -18.86 14.22
C ALA A 81 3.97 -20.26 13.84
N GLY A 82 3.18 -21.29 14.15
CA GLY A 82 3.62 -22.68 14.05
C GLY A 82 4.92 -22.91 14.83
N ALA A 83 5.91 -23.54 14.18
CA ALA A 83 7.23 -23.80 14.76
C ALA A 83 8.20 -22.60 14.69
N VAL A 84 7.81 -21.48 14.07
CA VAL A 84 8.67 -20.30 13.94
C VAL A 84 8.41 -19.36 15.13
N PRO A 85 9.40 -19.08 16.00
CA PRO A 85 9.18 -18.30 17.23
C PRO A 85 8.97 -16.80 16.98
N ASN A 86 9.40 -16.29 15.83
CA ASN A 86 9.27 -14.87 15.47
C ASN A 86 9.15 -14.73 13.95
N ALA A 87 7.94 -14.50 13.45
CA ALA A 87 7.66 -14.48 12.02
C ALA A 87 8.38 -13.33 11.28
N ALA A 88 8.32 -12.10 11.80
CA ALA A 88 9.01 -10.96 11.19
C ALA A 88 10.54 -11.14 11.15
N ARG A 89 11.14 -11.71 12.21
CA ARG A 89 12.58 -12.02 12.24
C ARG A 89 12.93 -13.13 11.25
N ALA A 90 12.07 -14.12 11.03
CA ALA A 90 12.29 -15.13 10.00
C ALA A 90 12.33 -14.50 8.60
N TYR A 91 11.47 -13.52 8.31
CA TYR A 91 11.52 -12.77 7.06
C TYR A 91 12.85 -12.01 6.91
N ALA A 92 13.25 -11.26 7.94
CA ALA A 92 14.53 -10.53 7.94
C ALA A 92 15.72 -11.48 7.74
N GLY A 93 15.74 -12.60 8.48
CA GLY A 93 16.77 -13.63 8.36
C GLY A 93 16.83 -14.25 6.96
N TYR A 94 15.69 -14.44 6.31
CA TYR A 94 15.65 -14.90 4.93
C TYR A 94 16.31 -13.89 3.98
N ARG A 95 15.96 -12.59 4.05
CA ARG A 95 16.59 -11.55 3.22
C ARG A 95 18.11 -11.42 3.45
N ALA A 96 18.57 -11.65 4.68
CA ALA A 96 19.99 -11.69 5.00
C ALA A 96 20.71 -12.95 4.48
N SER A 97 19.98 -14.04 4.24
CA SER A 97 20.54 -15.31 3.78
C SER A 97 21.01 -15.27 2.32
N VAL A 98 21.81 -16.27 1.92
CA VAL A 98 22.23 -16.45 0.52
C VAL A 98 21.03 -16.56 -0.42
N ALA A 99 20.02 -17.33 -0.03
CA ALA A 99 18.84 -17.58 -0.84
C ALA A 99 17.94 -16.35 -0.97
N GLY A 100 17.87 -15.49 0.05
CA GLY A 100 17.04 -14.28 0.04
C GLY A 100 17.76 -12.99 -0.35
N GLY A 101 19.01 -13.08 -0.82
CA GLY A 101 19.70 -11.97 -1.50
C GLY A 101 20.94 -11.40 -0.80
N ARG A 102 21.36 -11.93 0.36
CA ARG A 102 22.51 -11.44 1.15
C ARG A 102 22.42 -9.95 1.51
N TYR A 103 21.22 -9.47 1.80
CA TYR A 103 21.02 -8.08 2.19
C TYR A 103 21.59 -7.81 3.59
N ASP A 104 22.08 -6.59 3.81
CA ASP A 104 22.29 -6.07 5.17
C ASP A 104 20.95 -5.54 5.69
N THR A 105 20.33 -6.35 6.55
CA THR A 105 18.96 -6.11 7.01
C THR A 105 18.91 -5.30 8.30
N LEU A 106 18.13 -4.22 8.31
CA LEU A 106 17.75 -3.50 9.53
C LEU A 106 16.26 -3.68 9.79
N MET A 107 15.89 -4.39 10.85
CA MET A 107 14.50 -4.48 11.32
C MET A 107 14.28 -3.57 12.53
N VAL A 108 13.26 -2.73 12.45
CA VAL A 108 12.81 -1.82 13.52
C VAL A 108 11.29 -1.92 13.68
N THR A 109 10.77 -1.49 14.83
CA THR A 109 9.33 -1.49 15.08
C THR A 109 8.76 -0.08 14.99
N ALA A 110 7.53 0.06 14.47
CA ALA A 110 6.86 1.36 14.38
C ALA A 110 6.77 2.08 15.74
N PRO A 111 6.42 1.40 16.87
CA PRO A 111 6.49 2.00 18.21
C PRO A 111 7.85 2.60 18.58
N LEU A 112 8.95 1.92 18.24
CA LEU A 112 10.30 2.43 18.51
C LEU A 112 10.59 3.69 17.69
N LEU A 113 10.10 3.74 16.46
CA LEU A 113 10.25 4.92 15.61
C LEU A 113 9.44 6.11 16.15
N TYR A 114 8.25 5.88 16.72
CA TYR A 114 7.49 6.96 17.37
C TYR A 114 8.31 7.59 18.50
N ASP A 115 8.89 6.77 19.39
CA ASP A 115 9.74 7.25 20.47
C ASP A 115 10.99 7.98 19.94
N GLN A 116 11.65 7.45 18.90
CA GLN A 116 12.94 7.97 18.42
C GLN A 116 12.83 9.18 17.47
N PHE A 117 11.80 9.24 16.63
CA PHE A 117 11.67 10.19 15.53
C PHE A 117 10.40 11.07 15.61
N HIS A 118 9.58 10.89 16.65
CA HIS A 118 8.34 11.64 16.83
C HIS A 118 7.92 11.78 18.31
N TYR A 119 8.89 11.80 19.22
CA TYR A 119 8.70 12.08 20.66
C TYR A 119 7.64 11.19 21.37
N GLY A 120 7.48 9.95 20.90
CA GLY A 120 6.53 8.97 21.44
C GLY A 120 5.12 9.09 20.87
N GLU A 121 4.82 10.10 20.07
CA GLU A 121 3.52 10.21 19.42
C GLU A 121 3.44 9.28 18.21
N ARG A 122 2.38 8.46 18.19
CA ARG A 122 2.03 7.59 17.08
C ARG A 122 1.74 8.41 15.82
N SER A 123 2.64 8.35 14.85
CA SER A 123 2.54 9.11 13.61
C SER A 123 3.33 8.46 12.48
N VAL A 124 2.76 8.46 11.27
CA VAL A 124 3.48 8.08 10.05
C VAL A 124 4.65 9.03 9.74
N MET A 125 4.65 10.25 10.30
CA MET A 125 5.82 11.15 10.21
C MET A 125 7.06 10.56 10.88
N ALA A 126 6.92 9.75 11.94
CA ALA A 126 8.04 9.06 12.56
C ALA A 126 8.76 8.13 11.57
N LEU A 127 7.98 7.38 10.77
CA LEU A 127 8.48 6.48 9.74
C LEU A 127 9.15 7.28 8.62
N ARG A 128 8.55 8.41 8.20
CA ARG A 128 9.14 9.31 7.20
C ARG A 128 10.46 9.91 7.67
N HIS A 129 10.53 10.46 8.88
CA HIS A 129 11.76 11.02 9.43
C HIS A 129 12.88 9.98 9.49
N PHE A 130 12.55 8.75 9.90
CA PHE A 130 13.49 7.63 9.87
C PHE A 130 13.95 7.28 8.45
N ALA A 131 13.03 7.18 7.49
CA ALA A 131 13.35 6.88 6.09
C ALA A 131 14.24 7.98 5.47
N LEU A 132 13.93 9.26 5.70
CA LEU A 132 14.76 10.38 5.23
C LEU A 132 16.13 10.40 5.90
N TRP A 133 16.21 10.08 7.20
CA TRP A 133 17.48 9.96 7.91
C TRP A 133 18.38 8.86 7.31
N LEU A 134 17.81 7.71 6.97
CA LEU A 134 18.53 6.65 6.25
C LEU A 134 18.97 7.11 4.85
N VAL A 135 18.07 7.70 4.07
CA VAL A 135 18.33 8.20 2.72
C VAL A 135 19.47 9.22 2.72
N ASN A 136 19.46 10.17 3.66
CA ASN A 136 20.49 11.21 3.75
C ASN A 136 21.88 10.68 4.08
N ALA A 137 21.98 9.53 4.76
CA ALA A 137 23.25 8.88 5.05
C ALA A 137 23.68 7.85 3.98
N SER A 138 22.87 7.64 2.95
CA SER A 138 23.09 6.60 1.93
C SER A 138 24.12 7.05 0.90
N PRO A 139 25.04 6.16 0.46
CA PRO A 139 25.74 6.37 -0.79
C PRO A 139 24.73 6.46 -1.95
N ALA A 140 24.92 7.41 -2.87
CA ALA A 140 24.01 7.60 -4.01
C ALA A 140 23.90 6.36 -4.94
N THR A 141 24.89 5.47 -4.89
CA THR A 141 24.96 4.23 -5.66
C THR A 141 24.23 3.04 -5.00
N GLN A 142 23.88 3.15 -3.71
CA GLN A 142 23.23 2.08 -2.97
C GLN A 142 21.71 2.19 -3.12
N THR A 143 21.07 1.20 -3.73
CA THR A 143 19.61 1.05 -3.63
C THR A 143 19.25 0.65 -2.21
N LYS A 144 18.35 1.40 -1.56
CA LYS A 144 17.74 1.01 -0.29
C LYS A 144 16.32 0.51 -0.51
N TYR A 145 16.05 -0.70 -0.04
CA TYR A 145 14.71 -1.28 -0.01
C TYR A 145 14.05 -0.97 1.33
N LEU A 146 12.77 -0.60 1.30
CA LEU A 146 11.95 -0.40 2.48
C LEU A 146 10.75 -1.35 2.42
N LEU A 147 10.73 -2.34 3.30
CA LEU A 147 9.57 -3.19 3.50
C LEU A 147 8.78 -2.72 4.71
N LEU A 148 7.50 -2.41 4.48
CA LEU A 148 6.53 -2.21 5.54
C LEU A 148 5.84 -3.54 5.80
N LEU A 149 6.24 -4.21 6.88
CA LEU A 149 5.71 -5.51 7.27
C LEU A 149 4.65 -5.29 8.33
N GLY A 150 3.42 -5.06 7.88
CA GLY A 150 2.23 -4.92 8.70
C GLY A 150 1.14 -4.13 8.01
N LYS A 151 -0.11 -4.42 8.39
CA LYS A 151 -1.28 -3.67 7.92
C LYS A 151 -1.25 -2.22 8.43
N ALA A 152 -1.86 -1.33 7.66
CA ALA A 152 -2.16 0.03 8.04
C ALA A 152 -3.67 0.26 7.99
N LEU A 153 -4.14 1.33 8.63
CA LEU A 153 -5.43 1.94 8.34
C LEU A 153 -5.23 3.36 7.81
N ALA A 154 -5.96 3.71 6.75
CA ALA A 154 -5.93 5.04 6.18
C ALA A 154 -6.43 6.08 7.20
N PRO A 155 -5.95 7.33 7.15
CA PRO A 155 -6.51 8.41 7.96
C PRO A 155 -8.02 8.53 7.77
N GLY A 156 -8.78 8.43 8.85
CA GLY A 156 -10.25 8.51 8.83
C GLY A 156 -10.96 7.16 8.70
N THR A 157 -10.23 6.09 8.38
CA THR A 157 -10.74 4.72 8.44
C THR A 157 -10.86 4.24 9.88
N GLN A 158 -11.96 3.55 10.16
CA GLN A 158 -12.22 2.91 11.44
C GLN A 158 -12.13 1.38 11.30
N PRO A 159 -11.66 0.65 12.32
CA PRO A 159 -11.77 -0.80 12.35
C PRO A 159 -13.22 -1.27 12.09
N GLY A 160 -13.39 -2.23 11.18
CA GLY A 160 -14.70 -2.76 10.82
C GLY A 160 -15.50 -1.91 9.84
N GLN A 161 -14.92 -0.84 9.29
CA GLN A 161 -15.58 -0.02 8.27
C GLN A 161 -15.67 -0.76 6.93
N SER A 162 -16.89 -0.88 6.40
CA SER A 162 -17.16 -1.57 5.12
C SER A 162 -17.46 -0.62 3.95
N TYR A 163 -17.52 0.69 4.18
CA TYR A 163 -17.86 1.70 3.17
C TYR A 163 -17.08 3.01 3.38
N ILE A 164 -16.73 3.70 2.30
CA ILE A 164 -15.98 4.96 2.38
C ILE A 164 -16.91 6.04 2.94
N LEU A 165 -16.46 6.76 3.96
CA LEU A 165 -17.20 7.92 4.49
C LEU A 165 -17.09 9.07 3.50
N THR A 166 -18.18 9.39 2.80
CA THR A 166 -18.29 10.55 1.91
C THR A 166 -18.87 11.75 2.68
N GLY A 167 -17.98 12.60 3.20
CA GLY A 167 -18.38 13.78 3.98
C GLY A 167 -18.67 13.49 5.46
N GLY A 168 -18.62 14.55 6.27
CA GLY A 168 -18.64 14.44 7.74
C GLY A 168 -17.23 14.18 8.27
N GLY A 169 -16.66 15.15 9.00
CA GLY A 169 -15.29 15.07 9.49
C GLY A 169 -15.00 13.80 10.30
N ILE A 170 -13.72 13.44 10.36
CA ILE A 170 -13.26 12.27 11.12
C ILE A 170 -13.61 12.45 12.60
N VAL A 171 -14.32 11.50 13.18
CA VAL A 171 -14.52 11.46 14.62
C VAL A 171 -13.23 10.99 15.27
N ALA A 172 -12.46 11.92 15.84
CA ALA A 172 -11.13 11.67 16.42
C ALA A 172 -11.10 10.46 17.38
N ASN A 173 -12.17 10.28 18.17
CA ASN A 173 -12.32 9.19 19.14
C ASN A 173 -12.37 7.78 18.52
N TYR A 174 -12.55 7.65 17.20
CA TYR A 174 -12.55 6.34 16.52
C TYR A 174 -11.28 6.11 15.68
N THR A 175 -10.32 7.03 15.73
CA THR A 175 -9.08 6.91 14.95
C THR A 175 -8.04 6.06 15.65
N SER A 176 -7.21 5.36 14.87
CA SER A 176 -6.05 4.62 15.42
C SER A 176 -5.00 5.54 16.05
N ARG A 177 -5.03 6.84 15.76
CA ARG A 177 -4.19 7.84 16.44
C ARG A 177 -4.54 7.96 17.93
N ILE A 178 -5.83 7.91 18.26
CA ILE A 178 -6.33 8.05 19.65
C ILE A 178 -6.50 6.69 20.31
N LEU A 179 -7.10 5.71 19.61
CA LEU A 179 -7.39 4.39 20.15
C LEU A 179 -6.22 3.40 20.06
N GLY A 180 -5.09 3.82 19.46
CA GLY A 180 -3.97 2.95 19.16
C GLY A 180 -4.23 2.06 17.94
N GLU A 181 -3.33 1.10 17.70
CA GLU A 181 -3.35 0.24 16.51
C GLU A 181 -4.58 -0.66 16.37
N GLN A 182 -5.28 -0.95 17.48
CA GLN A 182 -6.48 -1.82 17.49
C GLN A 182 -6.27 -3.18 16.80
N GLY A 183 -5.03 -3.69 16.81
CA GLY A 183 -4.63 -4.94 16.16
C GLY A 183 -4.61 -4.91 14.62
N LEU A 184 -4.97 -3.79 13.99
CA LEU A 184 -5.09 -3.65 12.53
C LEU A 184 -4.12 -2.62 11.95
N ASP A 185 -3.98 -1.46 12.56
CA ASP A 185 -3.07 -0.40 12.11
C ASP A 185 -1.68 -0.64 12.70
N LEU A 186 -0.97 -1.66 12.25
CA LEU A 186 0.29 -2.10 12.85
C LEU A 186 1.50 -1.26 12.42
N VAL A 187 1.54 -0.90 11.13
CA VAL A 187 2.56 -0.03 10.53
C VAL A 187 1.81 1.06 9.76
N PRO A 188 1.64 2.27 10.32
CA PRO A 188 0.71 3.25 9.79
C PRO A 188 1.09 3.71 8.39
N CYS A 189 0.09 4.10 7.61
CA CYS A 189 0.25 4.73 6.31
C CYS A 189 -0.18 6.20 6.35
N SER A 190 0.03 6.90 5.25
CA SER A 190 -0.32 8.32 5.11
C SER A 190 -1.51 8.52 4.15
N THR A 191 -2.09 9.72 4.21
CA THR A 191 -3.03 10.34 3.23
C THR A 191 -4.36 9.61 2.96
N ALA A 192 -5.40 10.35 2.54
CA ALA A 192 -6.69 9.77 2.17
C ALA A 192 -6.60 8.85 0.94
N SER A 193 -5.62 9.09 0.06
CA SER A 193 -5.14 8.11 -0.90
C SER A 193 -3.90 7.45 -0.30
N THR A 194 -4.01 6.20 0.16
CA THR A 194 -2.93 5.59 0.94
C THR A 194 -1.62 5.53 0.14
N SER A 195 -0.53 6.05 0.72
CA SER A 195 0.77 6.06 0.07
C SER A 195 1.96 5.85 0.97
N ASP A 196 2.78 4.89 0.58
CA ASP A 196 4.07 4.58 1.20
C ASP A 196 5.25 5.21 0.43
N ASN A 197 5.08 5.62 -0.83
CA ASN A 197 6.07 6.40 -1.58
C ASN A 197 6.39 7.72 -0.85
N PHE A 198 5.36 8.28 -0.21
CA PHE A 198 5.46 9.44 0.67
C PHE A 198 6.54 9.31 1.74
N LEU A 199 6.94 8.11 2.18
CA LEU A 199 7.93 7.98 3.25
C LEU A 199 9.32 8.48 2.86
N SER A 200 9.69 8.38 1.58
CA SER A 200 11.05 8.70 1.12
C SER A 200 11.09 9.73 -0.02
N SER A 201 9.94 10.23 -0.47
CA SER A 201 9.87 11.26 -1.50
C SER A 201 10.15 12.67 -0.96
N ASP A 202 10.45 13.59 -1.88
CA ASP A 202 10.67 15.01 -1.60
C ASP A 202 9.45 15.85 -2.03
N TRP A 203 8.27 15.40 -1.60
CA TRP A 203 7.00 16.03 -1.91
C TRP A 203 6.92 17.54 -1.54
N PRO A 204 7.58 18.07 -0.49
CA PRO A 204 7.54 19.51 -0.21
C PRO A 204 8.14 20.34 -1.34
N ASN A 205 9.01 19.73 -2.15
CA ASN A 205 9.62 20.34 -3.33
C ASN A 205 8.99 19.83 -4.64
N ASN A 206 7.74 19.37 -4.59
CA ASN A 206 6.99 18.85 -5.74
C ASN A 206 7.70 17.68 -6.46
N ASN A 207 8.43 16.86 -5.69
CA ASN A 207 9.13 15.68 -6.19
C ASN A 207 8.65 14.43 -5.47
N PHE A 208 7.69 13.73 -6.07
CA PHE A 208 7.02 12.59 -5.46
C PHE A 208 7.80 11.27 -5.61
N VAL A 209 8.89 11.26 -6.40
CA VAL A 209 9.72 10.07 -6.60
C VAL A 209 10.29 9.56 -5.27
N ALA A 210 9.90 8.35 -4.88
CA ALA A 210 10.43 7.67 -3.71
C ALA A 210 11.96 7.46 -3.85
N LYS A 211 12.70 7.78 -2.79
CA LYS A 211 14.17 7.59 -2.72
C LYS A 211 14.55 6.19 -2.22
N MET A 212 13.59 5.43 -1.68
CA MET A 212 13.71 4.02 -1.34
C MET A 212 12.73 3.20 -2.19
N ALA A 213 13.12 1.99 -2.57
CA ALA A 213 12.21 1.04 -3.20
C ALA A 213 11.28 0.46 -2.11
N THR A 214 10.07 1.00 -2.03
CA THR A 214 9.10 0.68 -0.96
C THR A 214 8.09 -0.35 -1.42
N GLY A 215 7.79 -1.33 -0.56
CA GLY A 215 6.66 -2.25 -0.72
C GLY A 215 6.07 -2.62 0.64
N ARG A 216 4.87 -3.22 0.65
CA ARG A 216 4.14 -3.51 1.89
C ARG A 216 3.55 -4.91 1.90
N VAL A 217 3.82 -5.66 2.95
CA VAL A 217 3.05 -6.87 3.27
C VAL A 217 2.05 -6.50 4.37
N PRO A 218 0.76 -6.29 4.04
CA PRO A 218 -0.25 -5.77 4.99
C PRO A 218 -0.80 -6.89 5.90
N ALA A 219 0.11 -7.62 6.55
CA ALA A 219 -0.23 -8.68 7.51
C ALA A 219 -0.72 -8.09 8.83
N THR A 220 -1.72 -8.72 9.42
CA THR A 220 -2.24 -8.48 10.77
C THR A 220 -1.78 -9.56 11.75
N THR A 221 -1.41 -10.75 11.27
CA THR A 221 -0.97 -11.87 12.11
C THR A 221 0.43 -12.38 11.75
N PRO A 222 1.17 -13.00 12.70
CA PRO A 222 2.41 -13.69 12.39
C PRO A 222 2.25 -14.81 11.34
N GLN A 223 1.09 -15.48 11.30
CA GLN A 223 0.84 -16.53 10.32
C GLN A 223 0.74 -15.99 8.89
N GLU A 224 0.13 -14.83 8.69
CA GLU A 224 0.08 -14.18 7.37
C GLU A 224 1.49 -13.80 6.88
N VAL A 225 2.37 -13.34 7.79
CA VAL A 225 3.78 -13.09 7.47
C VAL A 225 4.45 -14.37 6.95
N LEU A 226 4.22 -15.51 7.62
CA LEU A 226 4.79 -16.79 7.19
C LEU A 226 4.16 -17.31 5.89
N ASN A 227 2.87 -17.11 5.68
CA ASN A 227 2.20 -17.47 4.43
C ASN A 227 2.86 -16.75 3.25
N TYR A 228 3.06 -15.44 3.37
CA TYR A 228 3.75 -14.64 2.36
C TYR A 228 5.22 -15.04 2.20
N LEU A 229 5.96 -15.19 3.31
CA LEU A 229 7.37 -15.59 3.29
C LEU A 229 7.57 -16.95 2.60
N THR A 230 6.70 -17.91 2.88
CA THR A 230 6.75 -19.24 2.25
C THR A 230 6.58 -19.13 0.74
N LYS A 231 5.62 -18.32 0.26
CA LYS A 231 5.44 -18.08 -1.18
C LYS A 231 6.68 -17.43 -1.81
N LEU A 232 7.25 -16.43 -1.13
CA LEU A 232 8.46 -15.76 -1.59
C LEU A 232 9.64 -16.72 -1.71
N GLN A 233 9.88 -17.54 -0.69
CA GLN A 233 10.94 -18.56 -0.69
C GLN A 233 10.76 -19.56 -1.84
N GLN A 234 9.53 -20.05 -2.03
CA GLN A 234 9.21 -20.98 -3.12
C GLN A 234 9.36 -20.36 -4.51
N HIS A 235 9.06 -19.06 -4.66
CA HIS A 235 9.25 -18.34 -5.91
C HIS A 235 10.73 -18.11 -6.19
N GLU A 236 11.47 -17.54 -5.23
CA GLU A 236 12.89 -17.19 -5.40
C GLU A 236 13.78 -18.43 -5.55
N ALA A 237 13.47 -19.54 -4.87
CA ALA A 237 14.19 -20.80 -5.05
C ALA A 237 14.17 -21.30 -6.51
N ARG A 238 13.06 -21.05 -7.21
CA ARG A 238 12.88 -21.44 -8.61
C ARG A 238 13.59 -20.51 -9.59
N LEU A 239 13.96 -19.29 -9.19
CA LEU A 239 14.71 -18.37 -10.06
C LEU A 239 16.10 -18.90 -10.40
N PHE A 240 16.69 -19.73 -9.54
CA PHE A 240 18.08 -20.18 -9.67
C PHE A 240 18.23 -21.68 -9.95
N SER A 241 17.13 -22.44 -10.02
CA SER A 241 17.13 -23.87 -10.32
C SER A 241 16.57 -24.13 -11.72
N TYR A 242 17.39 -24.64 -12.64
CA TYR A 242 16.92 -25.16 -13.93
C TYR A 242 16.80 -26.69 -13.88
N SER A 243 15.71 -27.22 -14.44
CA SER A 243 15.54 -28.65 -14.70
C SER A 243 14.88 -28.83 -16.06
N ALA A 244 15.32 -29.81 -16.84
CA ALA A 244 14.64 -30.14 -18.10
C ALA A 244 13.19 -30.62 -17.88
N LEU A 245 12.90 -31.18 -16.70
CA LEU A 245 11.55 -31.63 -16.31
C LEU A 245 10.64 -30.48 -15.83
N ASP A 246 11.23 -29.35 -15.43
CA ASP A 246 10.51 -28.12 -15.11
C ASP A 246 11.27 -26.93 -15.71
N PRO A 247 11.10 -26.67 -17.02
CA PRO A 247 11.76 -25.55 -17.69
C PRO A 247 11.20 -24.19 -17.26
N GLN A 248 10.15 -24.18 -16.41
CA GLN A 248 9.49 -22.99 -15.90
C GLN A 248 9.01 -22.02 -16.99
N LEU A 249 8.54 -22.55 -18.12
CA LEU A 249 8.00 -21.76 -19.24
C LEU A 249 6.76 -20.96 -18.83
N TRP A 250 6.09 -21.33 -17.74
CA TRP A 250 4.99 -20.59 -17.15
C TRP A 250 5.33 -19.13 -16.83
N ARG A 251 6.61 -18.81 -16.59
CA ARG A 251 7.11 -17.44 -16.38
C ARG A 251 7.01 -16.55 -17.63
N LYS A 252 6.57 -17.10 -18.75
CA LYS A 252 6.36 -16.39 -20.01
C LYS A 252 4.87 -16.22 -20.35
N ASN A 253 3.98 -16.76 -19.53
CA ASN A 253 2.54 -16.63 -19.73
C ASN A 253 2.04 -15.37 -19.02
N VAL A 254 1.19 -14.60 -19.71
CA VAL A 254 0.53 -13.40 -19.18
C VAL A 254 -0.96 -13.51 -19.42
N VAL A 255 -1.76 -13.09 -18.44
CA VAL A 255 -3.22 -12.94 -18.58
C VAL A 255 -3.58 -11.46 -18.54
N HIS A 256 -4.42 -11.04 -19.46
CA HIS A 256 -5.04 -9.72 -19.49
C HIS A 256 -6.54 -9.81 -19.24
N LEU A 257 -7.07 -8.86 -18.49
CA LEU A 257 -8.47 -8.78 -18.06
C LEU A 257 -9.01 -7.38 -18.36
N ALA A 258 -9.94 -7.25 -19.31
CA ALA A 258 -10.57 -5.97 -19.67
C ALA A 258 -11.97 -5.86 -19.06
N GLY A 259 -12.18 -4.88 -18.18
CA GLY A 259 -13.41 -4.70 -17.40
C GLY A 259 -14.13 -3.37 -17.61
N GLY A 260 -14.53 -3.05 -18.85
CA GLY A 260 -15.34 -1.85 -19.15
C GLY A 260 -16.80 -1.96 -18.68
N ALA A 261 -17.54 -0.86 -18.78
CA ALA A 261 -18.98 -0.76 -18.54
C ALA A 261 -19.74 -0.33 -19.80
N THR A 262 -19.09 0.34 -20.75
CA THR A 262 -19.68 0.80 -22.01
C THR A 262 -18.94 0.26 -23.24
N ASP A 263 -19.56 0.33 -24.41
CA ASP A 263 -18.93 -0.08 -25.67
C ASP A 263 -17.66 0.69 -25.99
N ASP A 264 -17.58 1.96 -25.60
CA ASP A 264 -16.38 2.78 -25.80
C ASP A 264 -15.28 2.39 -24.82
N GLU A 265 -15.61 2.11 -23.56
CA GLU A 265 -14.65 1.58 -22.58
C GLU A 265 -14.12 0.19 -22.98
N PHE A 266 -14.94 -0.66 -23.62
CA PHE A 266 -14.45 -1.94 -24.14
C PHE A 266 -13.38 -1.76 -25.21
N LYS A 267 -13.57 -0.80 -26.12
CA LYS A 267 -12.58 -0.45 -27.15
C LYS A 267 -11.34 0.17 -26.52
N GLU A 268 -11.53 1.09 -25.57
CA GLU A 268 -10.45 1.81 -24.89
C GLU A 268 -9.56 0.85 -24.09
N PHE A 269 -10.13 0.19 -23.08
CA PHE A 269 -9.35 -0.69 -22.18
C PHE A 269 -8.84 -1.93 -22.91
N GLY A 270 -9.63 -2.48 -23.83
CA GLY A 270 -9.19 -3.56 -24.71
C GLY A 270 -8.01 -3.15 -25.59
N GLY A 271 -8.04 -1.94 -26.15
CA GLY A 271 -6.98 -1.39 -26.98
C GLY A 271 -5.67 -1.15 -26.22
N TYR A 272 -5.75 -0.67 -24.96
CA TYR A 272 -4.57 -0.55 -24.08
C TYR A 272 -3.93 -1.91 -23.83
N LEU A 273 -4.71 -2.92 -23.44
CA LEU A 273 -4.22 -4.27 -23.19
C LEU A 273 -3.64 -4.91 -24.47
N ASP A 274 -4.23 -4.66 -25.64
CA ASP A 274 -3.64 -5.08 -26.93
C ASP A 274 -2.30 -4.40 -27.21
N GLY A 275 -2.14 -3.13 -26.79
CA GLY A 275 -0.86 -2.41 -26.78
C GLY A 275 0.19 -3.14 -25.96
N TYR A 276 -0.13 -3.45 -24.71
CA TYR A 276 0.76 -4.16 -23.79
C TYR A 276 1.06 -5.58 -24.30
N ALA A 277 0.09 -6.25 -24.94
CA ALA A 277 0.27 -7.60 -25.43
C ALA A 277 1.33 -7.68 -26.53
N ARG A 278 1.47 -6.64 -27.36
CA ARG A 278 2.52 -6.58 -28.41
C ARG A 278 3.94 -6.56 -27.86
N ARG A 279 4.12 -6.21 -26.58
CA ARG A 279 5.42 -6.10 -25.89
C ARG A 279 5.93 -7.43 -25.32
N VAL A 280 5.03 -8.40 -25.09
CA VAL A 280 5.34 -9.66 -24.38
C VAL A 280 6.10 -10.68 -25.26
N PRO A 281 5.76 -10.90 -26.56
CA PRO A 281 6.46 -11.91 -27.37
C PRO A 281 7.88 -11.51 -27.79
N ARG A 282 8.21 -10.22 -27.83
CA ARG A 282 9.47 -9.73 -28.38
C ARG A 282 9.80 -8.33 -27.85
N PRO A 283 11.08 -7.92 -27.79
CA PRO A 283 12.24 -8.70 -28.19
C PRO A 283 12.82 -9.62 -27.10
N LEU A 284 12.45 -9.46 -25.81
CA LEU A 284 13.20 -10.13 -24.72
C LEU A 284 12.46 -11.32 -24.09
N LEU A 285 11.22 -11.14 -23.60
CA LEU A 285 10.55 -12.17 -22.80
C LEU A 285 10.24 -13.45 -23.61
N GLY A 286 9.82 -13.30 -24.88
CA GLY A 286 9.42 -14.44 -25.70
C GLY A 286 8.15 -15.11 -25.19
N GLY A 287 7.23 -14.32 -24.63
CA GLY A 287 6.04 -14.82 -23.95
C GLY A 287 4.75 -14.81 -24.77
N THR A 288 3.68 -15.26 -24.12
CA THR A 288 2.34 -15.34 -24.68
C THR A 288 1.35 -14.60 -23.79
N VAL A 289 0.30 -14.08 -24.40
CA VAL A 289 -0.76 -13.34 -23.71
C VAL A 289 -2.10 -13.97 -24.03
N LYS A 290 -2.90 -14.22 -22.98
CA LYS A 290 -4.32 -14.57 -23.11
C LYS A 290 -5.16 -13.41 -22.55
N THR A 291 -5.99 -12.82 -23.39
CA THR A 291 -6.83 -11.68 -23.01
C THR A 291 -8.28 -12.09 -22.88
N PHE A 292 -8.86 -11.88 -21.70
CA PHE A 292 -10.28 -11.99 -21.44
C PHE A 292 -10.90 -10.60 -21.42
N ARG A 293 -12.06 -10.46 -22.04
CA ARG A 293 -12.78 -9.20 -22.15
C ARG A 293 -14.20 -9.39 -21.68
N LYS A 294 -14.66 -8.49 -20.81
CA LYS A 294 -16.10 -8.33 -20.59
C LYS A 294 -16.73 -7.91 -21.93
N ASN A 295 -17.84 -8.54 -22.28
CA ASN A 295 -18.52 -8.38 -23.57
C ASN A 295 -20.00 -7.98 -23.41
N THR A 296 -20.37 -7.44 -22.25
CA THR A 296 -21.74 -7.03 -21.93
C THR A 296 -21.72 -5.68 -21.23
N THR A 297 -22.57 -4.77 -21.68
CA THR A 297 -22.79 -3.45 -21.04
C THR A 297 -23.64 -3.55 -19.77
N SER A 298 -23.98 -4.76 -19.35
CA SER A 298 -24.59 -5.02 -18.05
C SER A 298 -23.77 -4.36 -16.93
N GLN A 299 -24.45 -3.69 -16.02
CA GLN A 299 -23.86 -3.10 -14.81
C GLN A 299 -23.41 -4.16 -13.81
N PHE A 300 -23.83 -5.42 -13.99
CA PHE A 300 -23.41 -6.52 -13.13
C PHE A 300 -21.95 -6.91 -13.38
N ILE A 301 -21.29 -7.33 -12.30
CA ILE A 301 -19.98 -7.97 -12.32
C ILE A 301 -20.07 -9.25 -13.16
N VAL A 302 -19.10 -9.45 -14.05
CA VAL A 302 -18.96 -10.70 -14.81
C VAL A 302 -17.92 -11.58 -14.13
N PRO A 303 -18.31 -12.70 -13.50
CA PRO A 303 -17.36 -13.63 -12.92
C PRO A 303 -16.59 -14.37 -14.02
N LEU A 304 -15.30 -14.58 -13.79
CA LEU A 304 -14.39 -15.27 -14.68
C LEU A 304 -13.48 -16.19 -13.87
N ASN A 305 -13.61 -17.49 -14.03
CA ASN A 305 -12.66 -18.42 -13.44
C ASN A 305 -11.44 -18.59 -14.35
N ILE A 306 -10.25 -18.22 -13.86
CA ILE A 306 -8.97 -18.38 -14.56
C ILE A 306 -8.10 -19.51 -13.99
N ALA A 307 -8.68 -20.50 -13.30
CA ALA A 307 -7.93 -21.54 -12.60
C ALA A 307 -7.06 -22.36 -13.55
N THR A 308 -7.52 -22.61 -14.78
CA THR A 308 -6.72 -23.26 -15.82
C THR A 308 -5.43 -22.50 -16.08
N GLU A 309 -5.52 -21.19 -16.33
CA GLU A 309 -4.37 -20.33 -16.60
C GLU A 309 -3.47 -20.22 -15.36
N LEU A 310 -4.06 -19.92 -14.20
CA LEU A 310 -3.32 -19.69 -12.97
C LEU A 310 -2.57 -20.94 -12.50
N ASN A 311 -3.21 -22.11 -12.54
CA ASN A 311 -2.60 -23.37 -12.08
C ASN A 311 -1.50 -23.86 -13.05
N ASN A 312 -1.67 -23.61 -14.36
CA ASN A 312 -0.60 -23.83 -15.34
C ASN A 312 0.58 -22.86 -15.14
N GLY A 313 0.31 -21.72 -14.52
CA GLY A 313 1.29 -20.75 -14.05
C GLY A 313 1.37 -19.53 -14.96
N LEU A 314 1.46 -18.37 -14.31
CA LEU A 314 1.49 -17.06 -14.92
C LEU A 314 2.64 -16.25 -14.32
N SER A 315 3.22 -15.38 -15.14
CA SER A 315 4.16 -14.35 -14.67
C SER A 315 3.42 -13.10 -14.20
N VAL A 316 2.44 -12.67 -14.99
CA VAL A 316 1.70 -11.43 -14.75
C VAL A 316 0.22 -11.63 -15.04
N ILE A 317 -0.61 -11.05 -14.19
CA ILE A 317 -2.04 -10.82 -14.43
C ILE A 317 -2.23 -9.31 -14.51
N THR A 318 -2.70 -8.79 -15.64
CA THR A 318 -2.99 -7.36 -15.80
C THR A 318 -4.48 -7.14 -15.99
N TYR A 319 -5.04 -6.29 -15.14
CA TYR A 319 -6.42 -5.83 -15.24
C TYR A 319 -6.46 -4.37 -15.66
N PHE A 320 -7.41 -4.00 -16.51
CA PHE A 320 -7.74 -2.62 -16.84
C PHE A 320 -9.26 -2.43 -16.90
N GLY A 321 -9.80 -1.58 -16.04
CA GLY A 321 -11.24 -1.32 -15.97
C GLY A 321 -11.71 -0.74 -14.63
N HIS A 322 -13.02 -0.82 -14.40
CA HIS A 322 -13.62 -0.34 -13.16
C HIS A 322 -13.41 -1.33 -12.01
N GLY A 323 -12.97 -0.81 -10.87
CA GLY A 323 -12.66 -1.60 -9.69
C GLY A 323 -13.18 -0.97 -8.40
N ALA A 324 -13.33 -1.84 -7.41
CA ALA A 324 -13.60 -1.52 -6.01
C ALA A 324 -12.56 -2.27 -5.14
N PRO A 325 -12.55 -2.06 -3.81
CA PRO A 325 -11.54 -2.70 -2.96
C PRO A 325 -11.56 -4.24 -2.99
N ASN A 326 -12.71 -4.84 -3.28
CA ASN A 326 -12.90 -6.30 -3.26
C ASN A 326 -13.60 -6.89 -4.50
N TYR A 327 -13.93 -6.10 -5.52
CA TYR A 327 -14.49 -6.62 -6.77
C TYR A 327 -14.15 -5.78 -8.00
N PHE A 328 -14.30 -6.37 -9.18
CA PHE A 328 -14.00 -5.76 -10.48
C PHE A 328 -15.09 -6.06 -11.50
N ASN A 329 -15.20 -5.25 -12.55
CA ASN A 329 -16.20 -5.51 -13.60
C ASN A 329 -16.02 -6.86 -14.31
N LEU A 330 -14.77 -7.32 -14.45
CA LEU A 330 -14.43 -8.68 -14.87
C LEU A 330 -13.64 -9.30 -13.72
N ASP A 331 -14.33 -10.12 -12.93
CA ASP A 331 -13.86 -10.52 -11.60
C ASP A 331 -13.36 -11.96 -11.59
N ILE A 332 -12.14 -12.16 -11.10
CA ILE A 332 -11.54 -13.50 -10.97
C ILE A 332 -11.86 -14.20 -9.65
N GLY A 333 -12.68 -13.57 -8.81
CA GLY A 333 -13.24 -14.13 -7.61
C GLY A 333 -12.29 -14.15 -6.42
N ASN A 334 -12.78 -14.77 -5.36
CA ASN A 334 -12.07 -14.91 -4.09
C ASN A 334 -11.05 -16.06 -4.17
N ILE A 335 -9.76 -15.74 -4.00
CA ILE A 335 -8.68 -16.72 -3.98
C ILE A 335 -8.84 -17.82 -2.92
N ASN A 336 -9.58 -17.53 -1.84
CA ASN A 336 -9.82 -18.43 -0.73
C ASN A 336 -11.08 -19.28 -0.88
N ASP A 337 -11.95 -18.99 -1.86
CA ASP A 337 -13.11 -19.82 -2.15
C ASP A 337 -12.67 -21.14 -2.82
N PRO A 338 -12.89 -22.31 -2.18
CA PRO A 338 -12.49 -23.59 -2.75
C PRO A 338 -13.18 -23.91 -4.10
N ALA A 339 -14.37 -23.36 -4.36
CA ALA A 339 -15.10 -23.58 -5.62
C ALA A 339 -14.36 -23.00 -6.84
N THR A 340 -13.44 -22.07 -6.64
CA THR A 340 -12.63 -21.49 -7.73
C THR A 340 -11.60 -22.48 -8.29
N GLY A 341 -11.09 -23.42 -7.50
CA GLY A 341 -10.08 -24.39 -7.93
C GLY A 341 -8.64 -23.83 -8.06
N TYR A 342 -8.35 -22.65 -7.49
CA TYR A 342 -7.00 -22.06 -7.52
C TYR A 342 -5.99 -22.85 -6.67
N SER A 343 -4.88 -23.27 -7.29
CA SER A 343 -3.86 -24.19 -6.74
C SER A 343 -2.46 -23.98 -7.34
N ASN A 344 -2.06 -22.73 -7.57
CA ASN A 344 -0.80 -22.36 -8.23
C ASN A 344 0.45 -22.36 -7.33
N VAL A 345 0.63 -23.43 -6.56
CA VAL A 345 1.77 -23.55 -5.63
C VAL A 345 3.09 -23.37 -6.36
N GLY A 346 3.92 -22.43 -5.89
CA GLY A 346 5.21 -22.13 -6.49
C GLY A 346 5.20 -21.35 -7.80
N ARG A 347 4.02 -20.99 -8.33
CA ARG A 347 3.84 -20.27 -9.61
C ARG A 347 3.03 -18.99 -9.36
N TYR A 348 3.60 -18.10 -8.56
CA TYR A 348 2.93 -16.89 -8.07
C TYR A 348 3.15 -15.71 -9.03
N PRO A 349 2.11 -15.22 -9.74
CA PRO A 349 2.23 -14.06 -10.61
C PRO A 349 2.33 -12.76 -9.82
N ILE A 350 2.82 -11.71 -10.49
CA ILE A 350 2.60 -10.32 -10.08
C ILE A 350 1.28 -9.83 -10.69
N MET A 351 0.47 -9.15 -9.90
CA MET A 351 -0.78 -8.56 -10.37
C MET A 351 -0.54 -7.08 -10.70
N MET A 352 -1.06 -6.59 -11.83
CA MET A 352 -1.01 -5.19 -12.22
C MET A 352 -2.43 -4.73 -12.51
N TYR A 353 -3.08 -4.10 -11.52
CA TYR A 353 -4.50 -3.80 -11.54
C TYR A 353 -4.74 -2.30 -11.70
N ASN A 354 -5.16 -1.94 -12.90
CA ASN A 354 -5.48 -0.58 -13.32
C ASN A 354 -6.99 -0.37 -13.16
N GLY A 355 -7.38 0.08 -11.98
CA GLY A 355 -8.76 0.42 -11.62
C GLY A 355 -8.78 1.14 -10.28
N CYS A 356 -9.86 1.87 -10.00
CA CYS A 356 -10.01 2.61 -8.75
C CYS A 356 -9.86 1.69 -7.54
N VAL A 357 -9.16 2.18 -6.50
CA VAL A 357 -9.02 1.60 -5.15
C VAL A 357 -8.59 0.13 -5.04
N ALA A 358 -8.16 -0.49 -6.15
CA ALA A 358 -7.76 -1.89 -6.21
C ALA A 358 -6.58 -2.24 -5.28
N GLY A 359 -5.75 -1.23 -4.97
CA GLY A 359 -4.56 -1.33 -4.13
C GLY A 359 -4.71 -0.70 -2.75
N ASP A 360 -5.91 -0.28 -2.33
CA ASP A 360 -6.08 0.38 -1.02
C ASP A 360 -6.00 -0.59 0.16
N PHE A 361 -4.77 -0.91 0.56
CA PHE A 361 -4.48 -1.79 1.69
C PHE A 361 -4.91 -1.18 3.04
N GLY A 362 -5.23 0.12 3.09
CA GLY A 362 -5.55 0.86 4.31
C GLY A 362 -7.03 0.95 4.64
N PHE A 363 -7.92 0.39 3.81
CA PHE A 363 -9.35 0.57 3.99
C PHE A 363 -9.99 -0.43 4.98
N ASN A 364 -9.93 -1.73 4.73
CA ASN A 364 -10.41 -2.73 5.69
C ASN A 364 -9.66 -4.05 5.51
N THR A 365 -10.10 -5.12 6.18
CA THR A 365 -9.42 -6.43 6.13
C THR A 365 -9.71 -7.25 4.88
N ASP A 366 -10.78 -6.97 4.13
CA ASP A 366 -11.19 -7.73 2.95
C ASP A 366 -10.89 -6.96 1.66
N ILE A 367 -9.60 -6.89 1.32
CA ILE A 367 -9.12 -6.22 0.11
C ILE A 367 -8.64 -7.31 -0.85
N PHE A 368 -9.12 -7.27 -2.09
CA PHE A 368 -8.84 -8.29 -3.10
C PHE A 368 -7.33 -8.56 -3.22
N GLY A 369 -6.53 -7.51 -3.37
CA GLY A 369 -5.07 -7.63 -3.48
C GLY A 369 -4.42 -8.28 -2.27
N VAL A 370 -4.83 -7.84 -1.07
CA VAL A 370 -4.31 -8.38 0.19
C VAL A 370 -4.64 -9.86 0.34
N ASN A 371 -5.87 -10.25 0.01
CA ASN A 371 -6.30 -11.65 0.05
C ASN A 371 -5.47 -12.51 -0.90
N TRP A 372 -5.29 -12.08 -2.16
CA TRP A 372 -4.48 -12.78 -3.16
C TRP A 372 -3.01 -12.90 -2.75
N MET A 373 -2.46 -11.89 -2.10
CA MET A 373 -1.08 -11.90 -1.61
C MET A 373 -0.88 -12.72 -0.35
N LEU A 374 -1.83 -12.75 0.59
CA LEU A 374 -1.66 -13.44 1.88
C LEU A 374 -2.21 -14.88 1.89
N ALA A 375 -2.94 -15.28 0.84
CA ALA A 375 -3.43 -16.66 0.70
C ALA A 375 -2.27 -17.68 0.79
N PRO A 376 -2.38 -18.69 1.67
CA PRO A 376 -1.32 -19.67 1.86
C PRO A 376 -1.18 -20.56 0.62
N GLN A 377 0.05 -20.68 0.13
CA GLN A 377 0.43 -21.54 -1.01
C GLN A 377 -0.28 -21.29 -2.34
N LYS A 378 -1.05 -20.22 -2.51
CA LYS A 378 -1.73 -19.85 -3.77
C LYS A 378 -1.82 -18.33 -3.94
N GLY A 379 -2.37 -17.88 -5.06
CA GLY A 379 -2.58 -16.46 -5.34
C GLY A 379 -1.34 -15.79 -5.93
N SER A 380 -1.09 -14.54 -5.58
CA SER A 380 -0.02 -13.70 -6.17
C SER A 380 1.19 -13.54 -5.24
N LEU A 381 2.30 -13.07 -5.80
CA LEU A 381 3.50 -12.68 -5.04
C LEU A 381 3.48 -11.20 -4.63
N GLY A 382 2.74 -10.37 -5.37
CA GLY A 382 2.63 -8.93 -5.14
C GLY A 382 1.60 -8.32 -6.08
N MET A 383 1.19 -7.08 -5.80
CA MET A 383 0.22 -6.34 -6.61
C MET A 383 0.64 -4.89 -6.82
N MET A 384 0.63 -4.45 -8.06
CA MET A 384 0.74 -3.04 -8.44
C MET A 384 -0.64 -2.49 -8.73
N ALA A 385 -1.08 -1.51 -7.96
CA ALA A 385 -2.42 -0.95 -8.07
C ALA A 385 -2.51 0.46 -7.51
N GLN A 386 -3.63 1.12 -7.78
CA GLN A 386 -3.93 2.44 -7.23
C GLN A 386 -4.69 2.33 -5.91
N ALA A 387 -4.29 3.17 -4.96
CA ALA A 387 -4.90 3.25 -3.64
C ALA A 387 -6.19 4.08 -3.61
N CYS A 388 -6.49 4.84 -4.67
CA CYS A 388 -7.64 5.73 -4.71
C CYS A 388 -8.25 5.78 -6.11
N GLU A 389 -9.01 6.84 -6.39
CA GLU A 389 -9.56 7.15 -7.70
C GLU A 389 -8.45 7.24 -8.74
N ALA A 390 -8.71 6.66 -9.91
CA ALA A 390 -7.73 6.52 -10.96
C ALA A 390 -8.36 6.83 -12.32
N TYR A 391 -7.60 7.46 -13.20
CA TYR A 391 -8.06 7.85 -14.52
C TYR A 391 -7.30 7.08 -15.61
N SER A 392 -8.03 6.58 -16.60
CA SER A 392 -7.45 5.76 -17.68
C SER A 392 -6.28 6.45 -18.37
N TYR A 393 -6.40 7.75 -18.65
CA TYR A 393 -5.36 8.56 -19.30
C TYR A 393 -4.06 8.74 -18.49
N LEU A 394 -4.10 8.49 -17.17
CA LEU A 394 -2.90 8.44 -16.32
C LEU A 394 -2.39 7.01 -16.16
N LEU A 395 -3.29 6.03 -16.07
CA LEU A 395 -2.94 4.63 -15.88
C LEU A 395 -2.24 4.04 -17.11
N ASP A 396 -2.76 4.30 -18.31
CA ASP A 396 -2.27 3.67 -19.53
C ASP A 396 -0.80 3.99 -19.82
N PRO A 397 -0.34 5.27 -19.84
CA PRO A 397 1.06 5.57 -20.09
C PRO A 397 2.02 4.94 -19.07
N ALA A 398 1.60 4.84 -17.81
CA ALA A 398 2.42 4.21 -16.76
C ALA A 398 2.54 2.71 -16.96
N GLN A 399 1.41 2.06 -17.25
CA GLN A 399 1.33 0.63 -17.44
C GLN A 399 2.05 0.20 -18.72
N ASP A 400 1.91 0.95 -19.80
CA ASP A 400 2.65 0.74 -21.04
C ASP A 400 4.17 0.87 -20.81
N LYS A 401 4.58 1.90 -20.06
CA LYS A 401 5.99 2.08 -19.70
C LYS A 401 6.50 0.96 -18.81
N MET A 402 5.68 0.46 -17.89
CA MET A 402 6.03 -0.71 -17.06
C MET A 402 6.25 -1.95 -17.93
N TYR A 403 5.37 -2.22 -18.89
CA TYR A 403 5.54 -3.32 -19.84
C TYR A 403 6.79 -3.14 -20.71
N GLU A 404 7.06 -1.94 -21.21
CA GLU A 404 8.27 -1.63 -21.98
C GLU A 404 9.53 -1.96 -21.17
N LEU A 405 9.61 -1.49 -19.92
CA LEU A 405 10.78 -1.68 -19.09
C LEU A 405 10.94 -3.14 -18.66
N LEU A 406 9.86 -3.80 -18.26
CA LEU A 406 9.91 -5.18 -17.79
C LEU A 406 10.12 -6.20 -18.90
N PHE A 407 9.68 -5.95 -20.14
CA PHE A 407 9.66 -6.96 -21.20
C PHE A 407 10.40 -6.59 -22.50
N ASN A 408 10.74 -5.31 -22.72
CA ASN A 408 11.42 -4.87 -23.94
C ASN A 408 12.74 -4.16 -23.72
N ASN A 409 13.02 -3.67 -22.50
CA ASN A 409 14.22 -2.89 -22.26
C ASN A 409 15.37 -3.76 -21.72
N PRO A 410 16.48 -3.94 -22.46
CA PRO A 410 17.58 -4.82 -22.04
C PRO A 410 18.32 -4.31 -20.80
N THR A 411 18.19 -3.03 -20.46
CA THR A 411 18.76 -2.47 -19.22
C THR A 411 17.99 -2.93 -17.99
N TRP A 412 16.71 -3.29 -18.13
CA TRP A 412 15.79 -3.54 -17.01
C TRP A 412 15.26 -4.98 -16.98
N PHE A 413 15.12 -5.62 -18.14
CA PHE A 413 14.69 -7.00 -18.26
C PHE A 413 15.57 -7.93 -17.41
N GLY A 414 14.94 -8.71 -16.53
CA GLY A 414 15.62 -9.67 -15.65
C GLY A 414 16.48 -9.06 -14.54
N GLN A 415 16.51 -7.73 -14.38
CA GLN A 415 17.27 -7.08 -13.30
C GLN A 415 16.52 -7.16 -11.97
N ARG A 416 17.26 -7.34 -10.87
CA ARG A 416 16.71 -7.48 -9.51
C ARG A 416 16.33 -6.14 -8.85
N HIS A 417 15.70 -5.23 -9.60
CA HIS A 417 15.32 -3.84 -9.26
C HIS A 417 16.38 -2.77 -9.59
N ARG A 418 16.12 -2.11 -10.71
CA ARG A 418 15.76 -0.70 -10.66
C ARG A 418 14.27 -0.70 -11.07
N LEU A 419 13.37 0.08 -10.48
CA LEU A 419 12.17 0.56 -11.19
C LEU A 419 12.45 1.99 -11.62
N PRO A 420 11.91 2.47 -12.76
CA PRO A 420 12.22 3.81 -13.23
C PRO A 420 11.91 4.80 -12.10
N LYS A 421 12.80 5.75 -11.85
CA LYS A 421 12.39 7.00 -11.19
C LYS A 421 11.37 7.63 -12.14
N PRO A 422 10.06 7.70 -11.81
CA PRO A 422 9.09 8.25 -12.75
C PRO A 422 9.50 9.67 -13.10
N SER A 423 9.67 9.96 -14.39
CA SER A 423 9.69 11.35 -14.84
C SER A 423 8.25 11.86 -14.74
N ARG A 424 8.00 12.61 -13.67
CA ARG A 424 6.91 13.58 -13.46
C ARG A 424 5.44 13.18 -13.63
N VAL A 425 5.02 11.98 -14.03
CA VAL A 425 3.57 11.80 -14.35
C VAL A 425 2.81 10.65 -13.68
N VAL A 426 3.39 9.52 -13.25
CA VAL A 426 2.53 8.46 -12.67
C VAL A 426 3.21 7.63 -11.59
N GLU A 427 2.57 7.54 -10.43
CA GLU A 427 2.92 6.63 -9.35
C GLU A 427 1.94 5.47 -9.32
N GLN A 428 2.45 4.25 -9.49
CA GLN A 428 1.77 3.03 -9.07
C GLN A 428 2.50 2.50 -7.83
N GLN A 429 1.76 2.10 -6.81
CA GLN A 429 2.35 1.47 -5.63
C GLN A 429 2.40 -0.03 -5.81
N LEU A 430 3.56 -0.61 -5.48
CA LEU A 430 3.68 -2.04 -5.18
C LEU A 430 3.16 -2.24 -3.75
N VAL A 431 2.00 -2.87 -3.64
CA VAL A 431 1.61 -3.59 -2.42
C VAL A 431 2.33 -4.93 -2.47
#